data_AF-A0A838K5H8-F1
#
_entry.id   AF-A0A838K5H8-F1
#
_cell.length_a   1.000
_cell.length_b   1.000
_cell.length_c   1.000
_cell.angle_alpha   90.00
_cell.angle_beta   90.00
_cell.angle_gamma   90.00
#
_symmetry.space_group_name_H-M   'P 1'
#
loop_
_entity.id
_entity.type
_entity.pdbx_description
1 polymer ?
#
loop_
_entity_poly.entity_id
_entity_poly.type
_entity_poly.pdbx_seq_one_letter_code
_entity_poly.pdbx_strand_id
1 'polypeptide(L)'
;MALMQLDPDGPAPMRSLAGMLHCDASHVTGLVDRLEELGYVERRSDPADRRVKTLVLTPAGEEARAVTRAGLFEPPAQLLALSEADQTQLRDIIERAVRDSTSPDSAGPPDPPSATFTWRSDPLRGVRAT
;
A
#
# COMPACT_ATOMS: atom_id res chain seq x y z
N MET A 1 -7.28 -3.37 5.34
CA MET A 1 -6.06 -2.66 4.88
C MET A 1 -5.17 -2.17 6.03
N ALA A 2 -5.69 -1.64 7.14
CA ALA A 2 -4.86 -1.11 8.23
C ALA A 2 -3.80 -2.06 8.80
N LEU A 3 -4.14 -3.35 8.99
CA LEU A 3 -3.19 -4.40 9.42
C LEU A 3 -1.97 -4.54 8.48
N MET A 4 -2.11 -4.23 7.19
CA MET A 4 -1.01 -4.34 6.23
C MET A 4 0.09 -3.31 6.48
N GLN A 5 -0.28 -2.14 7.01
CA GLN A 5 0.62 -1.02 7.26
C GLN A 5 1.38 -1.14 8.60
N LEU A 6 1.07 -2.15 9.40
CA LEU A 6 1.81 -2.44 10.62
C LEU A 6 2.99 -3.37 10.28
N ASP A 7 4.16 -2.97 10.77
CA ASP A 7 5.37 -3.76 10.65
C ASP A 7 5.33 -4.91 11.67
N PRO A 8 5.47 -6.18 11.26
CA PRO A 8 5.62 -7.30 12.19
C PRO A 8 6.93 -7.22 12.99
N ASP A 9 7.96 -6.56 12.46
CA ASP A 9 9.28 -6.54 13.07
C ASP A 9 9.46 -5.40 14.09
N GLY A 10 8.47 -4.51 14.26
CA GLY A 10 8.62 -3.41 15.20
C GLY A 10 7.40 -2.52 15.47
N PRO A 11 7.45 -1.74 16.57
CA PRO A 11 6.39 -0.84 16.96
C PRO A 11 6.15 0.27 15.94
N ALA A 12 4.90 0.49 15.53
CA ALA A 12 4.51 1.56 14.61
C ALA A 12 3.93 2.77 15.39
N PRO A 13 4.46 3.99 15.22
CA PRO A 13 3.86 5.18 15.80
C PRO A 13 2.46 5.42 15.23
N MET A 14 1.46 5.75 16.08
CA MET A 14 0.09 6.02 15.59
C MET A 14 0.02 7.13 14.54
N ARG A 15 0.90 8.15 14.65
CA ARG A 15 1.01 9.23 13.65
C ARG A 15 1.45 8.73 12.29
N SER A 16 2.34 7.74 12.24
CA SER A 16 2.79 7.15 10.98
C SER A 16 1.66 6.39 10.29
N LEU A 17 0.78 5.74 11.05
CA LEU A 17 -0.39 5.03 10.50
C LEU A 17 -1.35 5.98 9.76
N ALA A 18 -1.54 7.20 10.28
CA ALA A 18 -2.36 8.22 9.64
C ALA A 18 -1.81 8.64 8.27
N GLY A 19 -0.49 8.85 8.19
CA GLY A 19 0.19 9.15 6.92
C GLY A 19 0.09 8.02 5.92
N MET A 20 0.30 6.77 6.34
CA MET A 20 0.25 5.58 5.48
C MET A 20 -1.15 5.23 4.98
N LEU A 21 -2.19 5.65 5.71
CA LEU A 21 -3.59 5.39 5.34
C LEU A 21 -4.24 6.58 4.62
N HIS A 22 -3.53 7.69 4.44
CA HIS A 22 -4.06 8.94 3.87
C HIS A 22 -5.39 9.37 4.53
N CYS A 23 -5.49 9.17 5.85
CA CYS A 23 -6.70 9.44 6.64
C CYS A 23 -6.39 10.42 7.78
N ASP A 24 -7.38 11.24 8.17
CA ASP A 24 -7.26 12.11 9.34
C ASP A 24 -7.04 11.33 10.65
N ALA A 25 -6.33 11.94 11.60
CA ALA A 25 -5.95 11.32 12.87
C ALA A 25 -7.15 10.80 13.71
N SER A 26 -8.31 11.43 13.57
CA SER A 26 -9.55 10.99 14.24
C SER A 26 -10.07 9.65 13.72
N HIS A 27 -9.93 9.37 12.41
CA HIS A 27 -10.30 8.08 11.82
C HIS A 27 -9.34 6.97 12.24
N VAL A 28 -8.05 7.31 12.37
CA VAL A 28 -7.01 6.38 12.78
C VAL A 28 -7.21 5.92 14.22
N THR A 29 -7.65 6.81 15.11
CA THR A 29 -7.88 6.45 16.52
C THR A 29 -8.98 5.39 16.64
N GLY A 30 -10.15 5.62 16.01
CA GLY A 30 -11.26 4.65 16.06
C GLY A 30 -10.96 3.34 15.32
N LEU A 31 -10.15 3.38 14.27
CA LEU A 31 -9.65 2.17 13.60
C LEU A 31 -8.75 1.36 14.52
N VAL A 32 -7.84 2.02 15.24
CA VAL A 32 -6.93 1.37 16.19
C VAL A 32 -7.70 0.81 17.38
N ASP A 33 -8.67 1.55 17.92
CA ASP A 33 -9.55 1.06 18.99
C ASP A 33 -10.22 -0.26 18.57
N ARG A 34 -10.76 -0.31 17.36
CA ARG A 34 -11.40 -1.52 16.84
C ARG A 34 -10.41 -2.67 16.63
N LEU A 35 -9.19 -2.40 16.19
CA LEU A 35 -8.15 -3.43 16.06
C LEU A 35 -7.70 -3.97 17.43
N GLU A 36 -7.69 -3.12 18.46
CA GLU A 36 -7.36 -3.51 19.84
C GLU A 36 -8.52 -4.30 20.47
N GLU A 37 -9.78 -3.91 20.25
CA GLU A 37 -10.98 -4.66 20.65
C GLU A 37 -11.03 -6.05 20.03
N LEU A 38 -10.59 -6.19 18.77
CA LEU A 38 -10.47 -7.48 18.08
C LEU A 38 -9.23 -8.28 18.51
N GLY A 39 -8.39 -7.72 19.39
CA GLY A 39 -7.19 -8.37 19.91
C GLY A 39 -6.05 -8.49 18.90
N TYR A 40 -6.05 -7.72 17.82
CA TYR A 40 -5.02 -7.77 16.78
C TYR A 40 -3.83 -6.84 17.02
N VAL A 41 -4.02 -5.79 17.81
CA VAL A 41 -2.96 -4.85 18.18
C VAL A 41 -3.00 -4.54 19.66
N GLU A 42 -1.88 -4.08 20.19
CA GLU A 42 -1.79 -3.50 21.53
C GLU A 42 -1.07 -2.15 21.48
N ARG A 43 -1.53 -1.22 22.32
CA ARG A 43 -0.86 0.07 22.50
C ARG A 43 0.23 -0.02 23.55
N ARG A 44 1.48 0.23 23.14
CA ARG A 44 2.63 0.33 24.05
C ARG A 44 3.13 1.77 24.12
N SER A 45 3.74 2.13 25.25
CA SER A 45 4.53 3.35 25.32
C SER A 45 5.89 3.08 24.68
N ASP A 46 6.37 4.04 23.89
CA ASP A 46 7.70 3.94 23.31
C ASP A 46 8.77 3.93 24.43
N PRO A 47 9.72 2.98 24.41
CA PRO A 47 10.76 2.88 25.43
C PRO A 47 11.74 4.08 25.40
N ALA A 48 11.90 4.75 24.26
CA ALA A 48 12.75 5.94 24.09
C ALA A 48 12.01 7.25 24.45
N ASP A 49 10.70 7.33 24.23
CA ASP A 49 9.87 8.45 24.67
C ASP A 49 8.47 8.00 25.13
N ARG A 50 8.24 7.98 26.45
CA ARG A 50 6.96 7.55 27.05
C ARG A 50 5.75 8.39 26.60
N ARG A 51 5.96 9.58 26.04
CA ARG A 51 4.90 10.44 25.48
C ARG A 51 4.39 9.93 24.14
N VAL A 52 5.16 9.08 23.46
CA VAL A 52 4.77 8.46 22.20
C VAL A 52 4.09 7.12 22.48
N LYS A 53 2.97 6.91 21.82
CA LYS A 53 2.24 5.64 21.81
C LYS A 53 2.48 4.93 20.49
N THR A 54 2.93 3.70 20.59
CA THR A 54 3.20 2.81 19.47
C THR A 54 2.21 1.65 19.47
N LEU A 55 1.97 1.11 18.28
CA LEU A 55 1.15 -0.07 18.05
C LEU A 55 2.05 -1.25 17.77
N VAL A 56 1.76 -2.37 18.42
CA VAL A 56 2.44 -3.64 18.21
C VAL A 56 1.38 -4.66 17.80
N LEU A 57 1.68 -5.49 16.81
CA LEU A 57 0.83 -6.61 16.45
C LEU A 57 0.86 -7.65 17.57
N THR A 58 -0.30 -8.21 17.89
CA THR A 58 -0.37 -9.43 18.69
C THR A 58 -0.13 -10.64 17.78
N PRO A 59 0.10 -11.85 18.33
CA PRO A 59 0.17 -13.07 17.52
C PRO A 59 -1.07 -13.27 16.63
N ALA A 60 -2.27 -12.95 17.16
CA ALA A 60 -3.51 -13.01 16.38
C ALA A 60 -3.56 -11.94 15.27
N GLY A 61 -2.98 -10.76 15.52
CA GLY A 61 -2.84 -9.71 14.51
C GLY A 61 -1.88 -10.07 13.38
N GLU A 62 -0.77 -10.74 13.70
CA GLU A 62 0.17 -11.27 12.69
C GLU A 62 -0.50 -12.31 11.80
N GLU A 63 -1.26 -13.23 12.38
CA GLU A 63 -2.02 -14.23 11.63
C GLU A 63 -3.10 -13.59 10.75
N ALA A 64 -3.90 -12.68 11.30
CA ALA A 64 -4.92 -11.95 10.54
C ALA A 64 -4.31 -11.13 9.39
N ARG A 65 -3.12 -10.55 9.61
CA ARG A 65 -2.35 -9.86 8.57
C ARG A 65 -1.87 -10.82 7.49
N ALA A 66 -1.35 -11.99 7.86
CA ALA A 66 -0.89 -12.99 6.91
C ALA A 66 -2.03 -13.51 6.01
N VAL A 67 -3.20 -13.80 6.59
CA VAL A 67 -4.41 -14.21 5.86
C VAL A 67 -4.88 -13.11 4.92
N THR A 68 -4.95 -11.86 5.41
CA THR A 68 -5.34 -10.71 4.59
C THR A 68 -4.38 -10.51 3.42
N ARG A 69 -3.07 -10.65 3.66
CA ARG A 69 -2.04 -10.54 2.63
C ARG A 69 -2.20 -11.61 1.56
N ALA A 70 -2.38 -12.87 1.96
CA ALA A 70 -2.58 -13.97 1.02
C ALA A 70 -3.80 -13.72 0.11
N GLY A 71 -4.93 -13.28 0.67
CA GLY A 71 -6.13 -12.99 -0.11
C GLY A 71 -6.02 -11.75 -1.00
N LEU A 72 -5.16 -10.78 -0.65
CA LEU A 72 -5.04 -9.52 -1.37
C LEU A 72 -4.01 -9.56 -2.50
N PHE A 73 -2.96 -10.37 -2.36
CA PHE A 73 -1.89 -10.52 -3.35
C PHE A 73 -1.99 -11.81 -4.15
N GLU A 74 -3.15 -12.47 -4.15
CA GLU A 74 -3.42 -13.54 -5.11
C GLU A 74 -3.36 -12.92 -6.52
N PRO A 75 -2.39 -13.32 -7.37
CA PRO A 75 -2.26 -12.72 -8.68
C PRO A 75 -3.51 -13.02 -9.52
N PRO A 76 -4.03 -12.06 -10.30
CA PRO A 76 -5.13 -12.33 -11.20
C PRO A 76 -4.82 -13.55 -12.08
N ALA A 77 -5.81 -14.41 -12.32
CA ALA A 77 -5.62 -15.64 -13.10
C ALA A 77 -5.00 -15.38 -14.48
N GLN A 78 -5.26 -14.21 -15.07
CA GLN A 78 -4.68 -13.77 -16.34
C GLN A 78 -3.18 -13.55 -16.25
N LEU A 79 -2.68 -13.06 -15.11
CA LEU A 79 -1.25 -12.89 -14.85
C LEU A 79 -0.55 -14.24 -14.71
N LEU A 80 -1.22 -15.19 -14.03
CA LEU A 80 -0.73 -16.56 -13.86
C LEU A 80 -0.74 -17.36 -15.17
N ALA A 81 -1.60 -16.99 -16.12
CA ALA A 81 -1.66 -17.62 -17.44
C ALA A 81 -0.52 -17.19 -18.38
N LEU A 82 0.24 -16.16 -18.02
CA LEU A 82 1.43 -15.72 -18.78
C LEU A 82 2.59 -16.70 -18.59
N SER A 83 3.49 -16.75 -19.57
CA SER A 83 4.74 -17.51 -19.44
C SER A 83 5.62 -16.93 -18.31
N GLU A 84 6.49 -17.75 -17.72
CA GLU A 84 7.42 -17.28 -16.68
C GLU A 84 8.31 -16.11 -17.17
N ALA A 85 8.67 -16.12 -18.45
CA ALA A 85 9.44 -15.06 -19.08
C ALA A 85 8.65 -13.74 -19.12
N ASP A 86 7.37 -13.80 -19.54
CA ASP A 86 6.50 -12.61 -19.59
C ASP A 86 6.20 -12.07 -18.20
N GLN A 87 5.98 -12.95 -17.21
CA GLN A 87 5.78 -12.54 -15.81
C GLN A 87 7.01 -11.82 -15.26
N THR A 88 8.21 -12.33 -15.58
CA THR A 88 9.47 -11.70 -15.18
C THR A 88 9.66 -10.35 -15.85
N GLN A 89 9.43 -10.27 -17.16
CA GLN A 89 9.53 -9.01 -17.90
C GLN A 89 8.54 -7.95 -17.40
N LEU A 90 7.29 -8.35 -17.09
CA LEU A 90 6.29 -7.46 -16.53
C LEU A 90 6.70 -6.92 -15.15
N ARG A 91 7.21 -7.80 -14.27
CA ARG A 91 7.75 -7.42 -12.96
C ARG A 91 8.83 -6.35 -13.11
N ASP A 92 9.82 -6.58 -13.96
CA ASP A 92 10.94 -5.66 -14.17
C ASP A 92 10.46 -4.29 -14.68
N ILE A 93 9.46 -4.27 -15.57
CA ILE A 93 8.87 -3.03 -16.09
C ILE A 93 8.18 -2.25 -14.96
N ILE A 94 7.35 -2.93 -14.14
CA ILE A 94 6.65 -2.30 -13.02
C ILE A 94 7.64 -1.77 -11.99
N GLU A 95 8.65 -2.55 -11.62
CA GLU A 95 9.69 -2.15 -10.67
C GLU A 95 10.43 -0.89 -11.12
N ARG A 96 10.77 -0.80 -12.41
CA ARG A 96 11.40 0.39 -12.99
C ARG A 96 10.45 1.59 -12.96
N ALA A 97 9.20 1.42 -13.37
CA ALA A 97 8.21 2.50 -13.39
C ALA A 97 7.96 3.08 -11.99
N VAL A 98 7.87 2.22 -10.97
CA VAL A 98 7.69 2.65 -9.58
C VAL A 98 8.93 3.40 -9.09
N ARG A 99 10.14 2.88 -9.34
CA ARG A 99 11.39 3.53 -8.93
C ARG A 99 11.51 4.95 -9.47
N ASP A 100 11.17 5.15 -10.74
CA ASP A 100 11.26 6.45 -11.40
C ASP A 100 10.24 7.45 -10.83
N SER A 101 9.06 6.97 -10.41
CA SER A 101 8.03 7.82 -9.78
C SER A 101 8.40 8.32 -8.37
N THR A 102 9.24 7.58 -7.64
CA THR A 102 9.69 7.91 -6.27
C THR A 102 10.90 8.85 -6.20
N SER A 103 11.36 9.42 -7.31
CA SER A 103 12.38 10.47 -7.27
C SER A 103 11.83 11.72 -6.55
N PRO A 104 12.55 12.32 -5.57
CA PRO A 104 12.05 13.45 -4.76
C PRO A 104 11.75 14.73 -5.56
N ASP A 105 12.06 14.75 -6.85
CA ASP A 105 11.72 15.83 -7.79
C ASP A 105 10.27 15.71 -8.34
N SER A 106 9.50 14.71 -7.91
CA SER A 106 8.09 14.50 -8.30
C SER A 106 7.06 15.04 -7.31
N ALA A 107 7.45 15.95 -6.41
CA ALA A 107 6.50 16.84 -5.73
C ALA A 107 5.92 17.83 -6.75
N GLY A 108 5.12 17.30 -7.68
CA GLY A 108 4.32 18.08 -8.60
C GLY A 108 3.38 19.00 -7.81
N PRO A 109 3.06 20.19 -8.33
CA PRO A 109 2.09 21.07 -7.70
C PRO A 109 0.78 20.30 -7.44
N PRO A 110 0.03 20.63 -6.37
CA PRO A 110 -1.23 19.96 -6.05
C PRO A 110 -2.13 19.90 -7.28
N ASP A 111 -2.71 18.72 -7.54
CA ASP A 111 -3.58 18.49 -8.68
C ASP A 111 -4.62 19.62 -8.80
N PRO A 112 -4.70 20.32 -9.95
CA PRO A 112 -5.84 21.19 -10.21
C PRO A 112 -7.12 20.35 -10.21
N PRO A 113 -8.28 20.91 -9.80
CA PRO A 113 -9.52 20.15 -9.70
C PRO A 113 -9.85 19.46 -11.03
N SER A 114 -9.78 18.12 -11.00
CA SER A 114 -10.19 17.13 -12.01
C SER A 114 -10.52 17.70 -13.40
N ALA A 115 -9.49 17.95 -14.20
CA ALA A 115 -9.67 18.04 -15.65
C ALA A 115 -9.87 16.63 -16.20
N THR A 116 -10.98 16.42 -16.91
CA THR A 116 -11.37 15.18 -17.57
C THR A 116 -10.20 14.59 -18.35
N PHE A 117 -9.63 13.48 -17.85
CA PHE A 117 -8.56 12.77 -18.51
C PHE A 117 -9.11 12.06 -19.76
N THR A 118 -9.07 12.74 -20.91
CA THR A 118 -9.42 12.16 -22.21
C THR A 118 -8.23 11.38 -22.77
N TRP A 119 -8.34 10.05 -22.78
CA TRP A 119 -7.48 9.18 -23.60
C TRP A 119 -7.44 9.72 -25.04
N ARG A 120 -6.27 10.13 -25.52
CA ARG A 120 -6.06 10.34 -26.96
C ARG A 120 -5.93 8.97 -27.61
N SER A 121 -7.06 8.41 -28.01
CA SER A 121 -7.08 7.39 -29.06
C SER A 121 -6.47 8.05 -30.30
N ASP A 122 -5.27 7.63 -30.69
CA ASP A 122 -4.69 7.96 -31.98
C ASP A 122 -5.03 6.81 -32.94
N PRO A 123 -6.09 6.91 -33.77
CA PRO A 123 -6.29 5.96 -34.83
C PRO A 123 -5.35 6.36 -35.98
N LEU A 124 -4.68 5.37 -36.59
CA LEU A 124 -3.94 5.49 -37.86
C LEU A 124 -2.45 5.88 -37.78
N ARG A 125 -1.59 4.93 -37.33
CA ARG A 125 -0.35 4.64 -38.09
C ARG A 125 -0.37 3.20 -38.56
N GLY A 126 -0.62 3.05 -39.86
CA GLY A 126 -0.80 1.78 -40.53
C GLY A 126 0.47 0.94 -40.57
N VAL A 127 0.31 -0.32 -40.19
CA VAL A 127 1.19 -1.42 -40.59
C VAL A 127 0.44 -2.14 -41.71
N ARG A 128 0.87 -1.93 -42.97
CA ARG A 128 0.47 -2.79 -44.09
C ARG A 128 1.22 -4.11 -43.96
N ALA A 129 0.49 -5.21 -43.85
CA ALA A 129 1.01 -6.54 -44.11
C ALA A 129 0.52 -7.00 -45.49
N THR A 130 1.49 -7.43 -46.31
CA THR A 130 1.42 -8.20 -47.58
C THR A 130 0.60 -7.66 -48.73
#